data_AF-A0A1B9S841-F1
#
_entry.id   AF-A0A1B9S841-F1
#
_cell.length_a   1.000
_cell.length_b   1.000
_cell.length_c   1.000
_cell.angle_alpha   90.00
_cell.angle_beta   90.00
_cell.angle_gamma   90.00
#
_symmetry.space_group_name_H-M   'P 1'
#
loop_
_entity.id
_entity.type
_entity.pdbx_description
1 polymer ?
#
loop_
_entity_poly.entity_id
_entity_poly.type
_entity_poly.pdbx_seq_one_letter_code
_entity_poly.pdbx_strand_id
1 'polypeptide(L)'
;MIKTDHTDLRDLTLRPVAGLLKGVPEDVVEQLTVTAIKRHRDLVSKADTLFHKLPPDIKAGNEPTGLDHVEYLDAAIEMHSQMSALTTLLDILGRTPKV
;
A
#
# COMPACT_ATOMS: atom_id res chain seq x y z
N MET A 1 27.19 5.86 21.14
CA MET A 1 26.27 4.71 21.05
C MET A 1 25.11 5.14 20.17
N ILE A 2 24.98 4.50 19.01
CA ILE A 2 23.89 4.51 18.02
C ILE A 2 23.27 5.88 17.66
N LYS A 3 23.77 6.48 16.56
CA LYS A 3 22.94 7.37 15.74
C LYS A 3 21.83 6.48 15.17
N THR A 4 20.60 6.64 15.66
CA THR A 4 19.44 6.09 14.97
C THR A 4 19.35 6.85 13.65
N ASP A 5 19.89 6.23 12.60
CA ASP A 5 19.64 6.67 11.23
C ASP A 5 18.14 6.51 11.03
N HIS A 6 17.40 7.59 11.22
CA HIS A 6 16.06 7.70 10.67
C HIS A 6 16.25 7.82 9.17
N THR A 7 16.54 6.68 8.53
CA THR A 7 16.48 6.55 7.09
C THR A 7 15.11 7.09 6.71
N ASP A 8 15.14 8.25 6.06
CA ASP A 8 14.00 9.05 5.68
C ASP A 8 12.96 8.09 5.07
N LEU A 9 11.77 7.99 5.65
CA LEU A 9 10.62 7.21 5.12
C LEU A 9 10.19 7.69 3.72
N ARG A 10 10.96 8.60 3.11
CA ARG A 10 10.85 9.16 1.77
C ARG A 10 11.38 8.24 0.68
N ASP A 11 12.15 7.19 0.98
CA ASP A 11 12.66 6.24 -0.04
C ASP A 11 11.68 5.06 -0.29
N LEU A 12 10.38 5.28 -0.12
CA LEU A 12 9.32 4.32 -0.48
C LEU A 12 9.06 4.25 -2.00
N THR A 13 9.72 5.11 -2.77
CA THR A 13 9.64 5.08 -4.23
C THR A 13 10.24 3.77 -4.74
N LEU A 14 9.39 2.93 -5.33
CA LEU A 14 9.80 1.69 -5.98
C LEU A 14 10.59 2.02 -7.24
N ARG A 15 11.91 2.16 -7.12
CA ARG A 15 12.84 2.45 -8.24
C ARG A 15 12.60 1.57 -9.48
N PRO A 16 12.29 0.26 -9.36
CA PRO A 16 11.94 -0.55 -10.53
C PRO A 16 10.69 -0.05 -11.29
N VAL A 17 9.68 0.43 -10.58
CA VAL A 17 8.46 1.00 -11.19
C VAL A 17 8.77 2.31 -11.89
N ALA A 18 9.58 3.18 -11.27
CA ALA A 18 10.05 4.40 -11.91
C ALA A 18 10.86 4.12 -13.20
N GLY A 19 11.70 3.08 -13.18
CA GLY A 19 12.42 2.62 -14.37
C GLY A 19 11.49 2.10 -15.47
N LEU A 20 10.47 1.31 -15.10
CA LEU A 20 9.49 0.74 -16.02
C LEU A 20 8.67 1.82 -16.75
N LEU A 21 8.35 2.91 -16.06
CA LEU A 21 7.50 3.99 -16.60
C LEU A 21 8.28 5.12 -17.28
N LYS A 22 9.61 4.99 -17.38
CA LYS A 22 10.44 6.00 -18.04
C LYS A 22 10.07 6.15 -19.51
N GLY A 23 9.66 7.35 -19.92
CA GLY A 23 9.28 7.66 -21.30
C GLY A 23 7.86 7.22 -21.68
N VAL A 24 7.09 6.70 -20.73
CA VAL A 24 5.66 6.44 -20.92
C VAL A 24 4.91 7.79 -20.97
N PRO A 25 3.94 7.97 -21.88
CA PRO A 25 3.11 9.17 -21.94
C PRO A 25 2.37 9.46 -20.62
N GLU A 26 2.23 10.76 -20.28
CA GLU A 26 1.63 11.19 -19.00
C GLU A 26 0.19 10.70 -18.83
N ASP A 27 -0.62 10.71 -19.90
CA ASP A 27 -2.00 10.24 -19.90
C ASP A 27 -2.13 8.75 -19.53
N VAL A 28 -1.18 7.93 -19.99
CA VAL A 28 -1.08 6.51 -19.62
C VAL A 28 -0.70 6.36 -18.15
N VAL A 29 0.28 7.14 -17.66
CA VAL A 29 0.67 7.13 -16.23
C VAL A 29 -0.49 7.58 -15.34
N GLU A 30 -1.24 8.60 -15.75
CA GLU A 30 -2.45 9.06 -15.05
C GLU A 30 -3.51 7.95 -14.99
N GLN A 31 -3.78 7.26 -16.10
CA GLN A 31 -4.74 6.16 -16.12
C GLN A 31 -4.32 5.00 -15.18
N LEU A 32 -3.03 4.66 -15.15
CA LEU A 32 -2.48 3.66 -14.22
C LEU A 32 -2.64 4.13 -12.77
N THR A 33 -2.39 5.41 -12.50
CA THR A 33 -2.53 6.00 -11.17
C THR A 33 -3.98 5.98 -10.69
N VAL A 34 -4.94 6.36 -11.53
CA VAL A 34 -6.39 6.28 -11.21
C VAL A 34 -6.80 4.83 -10.90
N THR A 35 -6.32 3.88 -11.70
CA THR A 35 -6.58 2.45 -11.48
C THR A 35 -5.99 1.98 -10.15
N ALA A 36 -4.76 2.40 -9.83
CA ALA A 36 -4.10 2.08 -8.57
C ALA A 36 -4.84 2.70 -7.36
N ILE A 37 -5.38 3.91 -7.47
CA ILE A 37 -6.18 4.52 -6.40
C ILE A 37 -7.44 3.70 -6.12
N LYS A 38 -8.17 3.31 -7.18
CA LYS A 38 -9.40 2.49 -7.03
C LYS A 38 -9.06 1.15 -6.38
N ARG A 39 -8.02 0.46 -6.87
CA ARG A 39 -7.55 -0.80 -6.29
C ARG A 39 -7.13 -0.64 -4.82
N HIS A 40 -6.45 0.46 -4.47
CA HIS A 40 -6.06 0.71 -3.09
C HIS A 40 -7.30 0.79 -2.17
N ARG A 41 -8.34 1.51 -2.60
CA ARG A 41 -9.61 1.63 -1.84
C ARG A 41 -10.29 0.26 -1.64
N ASP A 42 -10.26 -0.60 -2.65
CA ASP A 42 -10.81 -1.95 -2.56
C ASP A 42 -10.01 -2.80 -1.54
N LEU A 43 -8.68 -2.70 -1.56
CA LEU A 43 -7.80 -3.41 -0.63
C LEU A 43 -7.97 -2.94 0.81
N VAL A 44 -8.10 -1.62 1.02
CA VAL A 44 -8.44 -1.05 2.34
C VAL A 44 -9.77 -1.61 2.84
N SER A 45 -10.79 -1.63 1.98
CA SER A 45 -12.12 -2.14 2.35
C SER A 45 -12.08 -3.63 2.70
N LYS A 46 -11.29 -4.43 1.98
CA LYS A 46 -11.07 -5.86 2.26
C LYS A 46 -10.37 -6.05 3.60
N ALA A 47 -9.25 -5.37 3.84
CA ALA A 47 -8.48 -5.48 5.07
C ALA A 47 -9.31 -5.02 6.28
N ASP A 48 -10.06 -3.94 6.16
CA ASP A 48 -10.97 -3.44 7.20
C ASP A 48 -12.09 -4.43 7.52
N THR A 49 -12.69 -5.05 6.48
CA THR A 49 -13.71 -6.09 6.67
C THR A 49 -13.15 -7.30 7.43
N LEU A 50 -11.95 -7.75 7.05
CA LEU A 50 -11.28 -8.88 7.73
C LEU A 50 -10.92 -8.52 9.18
N PHE A 51 -10.39 -7.33 9.41
CA PHE A 51 -10.12 -6.84 10.75
C PHE A 51 -11.38 -6.88 11.61
N HIS A 52 -12.50 -6.35 11.12
CA HIS A 52 -13.77 -6.32 11.86
C HIS A 52 -14.30 -7.72 12.21
N LYS A 53 -13.99 -8.75 11.42
CA LYS A 53 -14.36 -10.15 11.71
C LYS A 53 -13.49 -10.80 12.79
N LEU A 54 -12.31 -10.26 13.08
CA LEU A 54 -11.41 -10.85 14.06
C LEU A 54 -12.04 -10.86 15.47
N PRO A 55 -11.78 -11.92 16.26
CA PRO A 55 -12.12 -11.97 17.67
C PRO A 55 -11.54 -10.78 18.46
N PRO A 56 -12.24 -10.27 19.50
CA PRO A 56 -11.80 -9.10 20.27
C PRO A 56 -10.42 -9.25 20.93
N ASP A 57 -10.08 -10.46 21.35
CA ASP A 57 -8.79 -10.84 21.92
C ASP A 57 -7.64 -10.71 20.91
N ILE A 58 -7.87 -11.06 19.65
CA ILE A 58 -6.88 -10.88 18.57
C ILE A 58 -6.71 -9.39 18.23
N LYS A 59 -7.81 -8.63 18.17
CA LYS A 59 -7.76 -7.17 17.97
C LYS A 59 -7.01 -6.44 19.08
N ALA A 60 -7.05 -6.97 20.30
CA ALA A 60 -6.34 -6.42 21.46
C ALA A 60 -4.82 -6.67 21.42
N GLY A 61 -4.30 -7.37 20.40
CA GLY A 61 -2.88 -7.64 20.24
C GLY A 61 -2.37 -8.83 21.05
N ASN A 62 -3.27 -9.73 21.47
CA ASN A 62 -2.86 -11.01 22.05
C ASN A 62 -2.30 -11.95 20.96
N GLU A 63 -1.74 -13.10 21.36
CA GLU A 63 -0.96 -13.97 20.48
C GLU A 63 -1.64 -14.27 19.13
N PRO A 64 -0.91 -14.18 18.00
CA PRO A 64 -1.46 -14.47 16.69
C PRO A 64 -1.99 -15.90 16.65
N THR A 65 -3.31 -16.04 16.55
CA THR A 65 -3.96 -17.35 16.52
C THR A 65 -4.97 -17.44 15.38
N GLY A 66 -4.96 -18.58 14.70
CA GLY A 66 -5.99 -18.96 13.73
C GLY A 66 -5.78 -18.47 12.29
N LEU A 67 -6.50 -19.12 11.38
CA LEU A 67 -6.47 -18.83 9.94
C LEU A 67 -7.00 -17.42 9.63
N ASP A 68 -8.02 -16.96 10.35
CA ASP A 68 -8.63 -15.64 10.15
C ASP A 68 -7.64 -14.49 10.41
N HIS A 69 -6.75 -14.64 11.40
CA HIS A 69 -5.71 -13.65 11.67
C HIS A 69 -4.66 -13.62 10.56
N VAL A 70 -4.26 -14.79 10.06
CA VAL A 70 -3.35 -14.89 8.90
C VAL A 70 -3.97 -14.25 7.67
N GLU A 71 -5.26 -14.47 7.41
CA GLU A 71 -5.98 -13.87 6.28
C GLU A 71 -6.02 -12.34 6.38
N TYR A 72 -6.29 -11.79 7.57
CA TYR A 72 -6.21 -10.36 7.82
C TYR A 72 -4.80 -9.80 7.56
N LEU A 73 -3.77 -10.46 8.10
CA LEU A 73 -2.38 -10.01 7.94
C LEU A 73 -1.95 -10.02 6.47
N ASP A 74 -2.30 -11.07 5.73
CA ASP A 74 -2.03 -11.16 4.30
C ASP A 74 -2.72 -10.02 3.52
N ALA A 75 -4.00 -9.75 3.82
CA ALA A 75 -4.72 -8.62 3.22
C ALA A 75 -4.12 -7.25 3.57
N ALA A 76 -3.66 -7.08 4.81
CA ALA A 76 -2.98 -5.85 5.25
C ALA A 76 -1.62 -5.67 4.55
N ILE A 77 -0.85 -6.75 4.38
CA ILE A 77 0.42 -6.74 3.63
C ILE A 77 0.16 -6.41 2.15
N GLU A 78 -0.87 -6.98 1.53
CA GLU A 78 -1.26 -6.68 0.15
C GLU A 78 -1.61 -5.18 0.00
N MET A 79 -2.44 -4.65 0.91
CA MET A 79 -2.82 -3.24 0.95
C MET A 79 -1.60 -2.30 1.05
N HIS A 80 -0.67 -2.57 1.97
CA HIS A 80 0.52 -1.75 2.15
C HIS A 80 1.52 -1.88 1.00
N SER A 81 1.70 -3.08 0.46
CA SER A 81 2.54 -3.30 -0.73
C SER A 81 2.03 -2.50 -1.92
N GLN A 82 0.71 -2.49 -2.12
CA GLN A 82 0.09 -1.71 -3.18
C GLN A 82 0.15 -0.20 -2.93
N MET A 83 0.09 0.26 -1.67
CA MET A 83 0.29 1.68 -1.32
C MET A 83 1.68 2.20 -1.70
N SER A 84 2.74 1.38 -1.56
CA SER A 84 4.09 1.76 -2.01
C SER A 84 4.15 1.97 -3.53
N ALA A 85 3.45 1.13 -4.30
CA ALA A 85 3.32 1.30 -5.74
C ALA A 85 2.50 2.55 -6.10
N LEU A 86 1.38 2.79 -5.41
CA LEU A 86 0.56 3.99 -5.62
C LEU A 86 1.34 5.28 -5.30
N THR A 87 2.08 5.30 -4.20
CA THR A 87 2.93 6.44 -3.82
C THR A 87 3.96 6.72 -4.91
N THR A 88 4.60 5.68 -5.44
CA THR A 88 5.54 5.80 -6.56
C THR A 88 4.89 6.39 -7.81
N LEU A 89 3.67 5.98 -8.14
CA LEU A 89 2.92 6.53 -9.28
C LEU A 89 2.56 8.00 -9.09
N LEU A 90 2.16 8.38 -7.87
CA LEU A 90 1.88 9.77 -7.52
C LEU A 90 3.14 10.65 -7.59
N ASP A 91 4.30 10.13 -7.15
CA ASP A 91 5.59 10.81 -7.26
C ASP A 91 5.99 11.03 -8.72
N ILE A 92 5.80 10.03 -9.60
CA ILE A 92 6.09 10.14 -11.04
C ILE A 92 5.15 11.15 -11.71
N LEU A 93 3.87 11.14 -11.36
CA LEU A 93 2.87 12.04 -11.94
C LEU A 93 2.99 13.48 -11.38
N GLY A 94 3.56 13.64 -10.18
CA GLY A 94 3.73 14.94 -9.51
C GLY A 94 2.43 15.56 -8.98
N ARG A 95 1.30 14.83 -9.04
CA ARG A 95 -0.02 15.27 -8.58
C ARG A 95 -0.92 14.08 -8.26
N THR A 96 -1.98 14.30 -7.49
CA THR A 96 -3.07 13.33 -7.33
C THR A 96 -4.12 13.53 -8.42
N PRO A 97 -4.38 12.54 -9.29
CA PRO A 97 -5.41 12.66 -10.32
C PRO A 97 -6.81 12.55 -9.70
N LYS A 98 -7.80 13.09 -10.41
CA LYS A 98 -9.21 12.96 -10.01
C LYS A 98 -9.69 11.54 -10.26
N VAL A 99 -10.38 10.95 -9.28
CA VAL A 99 -10.91 9.56 -9.31
C VAL A 99 -12.42 9.55 -9.14
#